data_AF-A0A562ZUT2-F1
#
_entry.id   AF-A0A562ZUT2-F1
#
_cell.length_a   1.000
_cell.length_b   1.000
_cell.length_c   1.000
_cell.angle_alpha   90.00
_cell.angle_beta   90.00
_cell.angle_gamma   90.00
#
_symmetry.space_group_name_H-M   'P 1'
#
loop_
_entity.id
_entity.type
_entity.pdbx_description
1 polymer ?
#
loop_
_entity_poly.entity_id
_entity_poly.type
_entity_poly.pdbx_seq_one_letter_code
_entity_poly.pdbx_strand_id
1 'polypeptide(L)'
;MHYEEVSAAAEALEREGQSVSVRALRARIGGSPNDITPLLATWRSKGGGRQSAGRRRPKKQSMQRSVWSLGAAASARTQSKPV
;
A
#
# COMPACT_ATOMS: atom_id res chain seq x y z
N MET A 1 15.58 20.72 11.45
CA MET A 1 14.94 20.38 10.16
C MET A 1 13.45 20.46 10.35
N HIS A 2 12.78 21.29 9.56
CA HIS A 2 11.36 21.60 9.73
C HIS A 2 10.49 20.95 8.65
N TYR A 3 9.22 20.72 8.97
CA TYR A 3 8.23 20.14 8.04
C TYR A 3 8.12 20.99 6.76
N GLU A 4 8.07 22.32 6.91
CA GLU A 4 7.94 23.28 5.80
C GLU A 4 9.07 23.14 4.77
N GLU A 5 10.30 22.89 5.22
CA GLU A 5 11.46 22.70 4.33
C GLU A 5 11.34 21.40 3.53
N VAL A 6 10.88 20.33 4.18
CA VAL A 6 10.68 19.01 3.54
C VAL A 6 9.52 19.07 2.52
N SER A 7 8.42 19.74 2.86
CA SER A 7 7.29 19.90 1.93
C SER A 7 7.64 20.78 0.74
N ALA A 8 8.32 21.91 0.95
CA ALA A 8 8.73 22.79 -0.15
C ALA A 8 9.71 22.09 -1.09
N ALA A 9 10.67 21.32 -0.54
CA ALA A 9 11.60 20.53 -1.35
C ALA A 9 10.89 19.38 -2.09
N ALA A 10 9.90 18.74 -1.47
CA ALA A 10 9.09 17.71 -2.12
C ALA A 10 8.27 18.26 -3.29
N GLU A 11 7.64 19.43 -3.12
CA GLU A 11 6.92 20.11 -4.19
C GLU A 11 7.84 20.54 -5.34
N ALA A 12 9.04 21.06 -5.02
CA ALA A 12 10.01 21.42 -6.04
C ALA A 12 10.44 20.20 -6.89
N LEU A 13 10.66 19.05 -6.24
CA LEU A 13 10.96 17.79 -6.94
C LEU A 13 9.79 17.31 -7.81
N GLU A 14 8.54 17.42 -7.35
CA GLU A 14 7.37 17.09 -8.17
C GLU A 14 7.25 18.01 -9.40
N ARG A 15 7.50 19.32 -9.25
CA ARG A 15 7.46 20.29 -10.36
C ARG A 15 8.56 20.05 -11.39
N GLU A 16 9.70 19.53 -10.95
CA GLU A 16 10.82 19.12 -11.79
C GLU A 16 10.57 17.77 -12.49
N GLY A 17 9.43 17.12 -12.21
CA GLY A 17 9.09 15.79 -12.73
C GLY A 17 9.92 14.68 -12.10
N GLN A 18 10.62 14.95 -11.00
CA GLN A 18 11.52 14.04 -10.33
C GLN A 18 10.81 13.26 -9.22
N SER A 19 11.25 12.01 -8.98
CA SER A 19 10.65 11.16 -7.95
C SER A 19 10.98 11.64 -6.53
N VAL A 20 9.95 11.98 -5.75
CA VAL A 20 10.09 12.40 -4.34
C VAL A 20 10.50 11.23 -3.46
N SER A 21 11.78 11.21 -3.07
CA SER A 21 12.37 10.17 -2.22
C SER A 21 13.24 10.79 -1.12
N VAL A 22 13.41 10.06 0.00
CA VAL A 22 14.26 10.50 1.12
C VAL A 22 15.68 10.84 0.66
N ARG A 23 16.22 10.07 -0.30
CA ARG A 23 17.55 10.33 -0.89
C ARG A 23 17.58 11.64 -1.67
N ALA A 24 16.57 11.92 -2.50
CA ALA A 24 16.49 13.16 -3.28
C ALA A 24 16.31 14.38 -2.38
N LEU A 25 15.45 14.28 -1.36
CA LEU A 25 15.27 15.33 -0.36
C LEU A 25 16.56 15.59 0.41
N ARG A 26 17.23 14.54 0.89
CA ARG A 26 18.53 14.68 1.57
C ARG A 26 19.59 15.33 0.68
N ALA A 27 19.62 15.01 -0.61
CA ALA A 27 20.55 15.63 -1.55
C ALA A 27 20.27 17.13 -1.76
N ARG A 28 19.01 17.56 -1.62
CA ARG A 28 18.58 18.95 -1.89
C ARG A 28 18.64 19.86 -0.66
N ILE A 29 18.19 19.38 0.50
CA ILE A 29 18.10 20.18 1.74
C ILE A 29 19.04 19.67 2.86
N GLY A 30 19.78 18.60 2.63
CA GLY A 30 20.63 17.98 3.64
C GLY A 30 19.85 17.24 4.72
N GLY A 31 20.52 16.95 5.84
CA GLY A 31 19.92 16.35 7.05
C GLY A 31 19.88 14.82 7.11
N SER A 32 19.22 14.32 8.17
CA SER A 32 19.18 12.90 8.50
C SER A 32 17.98 12.19 7.85
N PRO A 33 18.17 10.97 7.32
CA PRO A 33 17.06 10.15 6.83
C PRO A 33 15.97 9.92 7.88
N ASN A 34 16.35 9.86 9.16
CA ASN A 34 15.43 9.62 10.27
C ASN A 34 14.51 10.81 10.54
N ASP A 35 14.94 12.04 10.22
CA ASP A 35 14.12 13.24 10.34
C ASP A 35 13.23 13.42 9.10
N ILE A 36 13.76 13.13 7.91
CA ILE A 36 13.04 13.31 6.64
C ILE A 36 11.90 12.30 6.50
N THR A 37 12.11 11.04 6.89
CA THR A 37 11.14 9.95 6.71
C THR A 37 9.76 10.24 7.34
N PRO A 38 9.65 10.61 8.64
CA PRO A 38 8.36 10.89 9.26
C PRO A 38 7.70 12.16 8.69
N LEU A 39 8.49 13.19 8.33
CA LEU A 39 7.99 14.41 7.73
C LEU A 39 7.44 14.17 6.32
N LEU A 40 8.17 13.39 5.51
CA LEU A 40 7.73 12.99 4.17
C LEU A 40 6.49 12.10 4.21
N ALA A 41 6.38 11.20 5.20
CA ALA A 41 5.19 10.38 5.39
C ALA A 41 3.97 11.23 5.72
N THR A 42 4.12 12.22 6.61
CA THR A 42 3.07 13.19 6.96
C THR A 42 2.63 14.00 5.75
N TRP A 43 3.59 14.52 4.96
CA TRP A 43 3.30 15.26 3.73
C TRP A 43 2.50 14.42 2.73
N ARG A 44 2.85 13.13 2.55
CA ARG A 44 2.07 12.21 1.69
C ARG A 44 0.65 11.97 2.20
N SER A 45 0.49 11.77 3.50
CA SER A 45 -0.83 11.57 4.12
C SER A 45 -1.73 12.79 3.98
N LYS A 46 -1.15 14.00 3.90
CA LYS A 46 -1.88 15.25 3.70
C LYS A 46 -2.26 15.53 2.24
N GLY A 47 -1.94 14.60 1.32
CA GLY A 47 -2.23 14.73 -0.11
C GLY A 47 -1.05 15.17 -0.98
N GLY A 48 0.15 15.34 -0.41
CA GLY A 48 1.38 15.53 -1.17
C GLY A 48 1.76 14.27 -1.95
N GLY A 49 2.19 14.40 -3.21
CA GLY A 49 2.63 13.23 -3.98
C GLY A 49 1.51 12.25 -4.34
N ARG A 50 0.28 12.72 -4.64
CA ARG A 50 -0.84 11.90 -5.21
C ARG A 50 -0.42 11.06 -6.42
N GLN A 51 0.72 11.36 -7.04
CA GLN A 51 1.30 10.65 -8.17
C GLN A 51 2.17 9.44 -7.76
N SER A 52 2.73 9.43 -6.54
CA SER A 52 3.69 8.41 -6.07
C SER A 52 3.09 7.39 -5.09
N ALA A 53 1.87 7.60 -4.61
CA ALA A 53 1.15 6.67 -3.73
C ALA A 53 0.40 5.56 -4.49
N GLY A 54 0.64 5.40 -5.79
CA GLY A 54 0.04 4.36 -6.65
C GLY A 54 0.42 2.91 -6.35
N ARG A 55 1.04 2.58 -5.20
CA ARG A 55 1.40 1.19 -4.88
C ARG A 55 1.19 0.75 -3.44
N ARG A 56 0.17 1.28 -2.76
CA ARG A 56 -0.59 0.46 -1.81
C ARG A 56 -1.86 0.01 -2.52
N ARG A 57 -1.69 -0.95 -3.44
CA ARG A 57 -2.81 -1.83 -3.78
C ARG A 57 -3.29 -2.40 -2.45
N PRO A 58 -4.57 -2.28 -2.06
CA PRO A 58 -5.12 -3.23 -1.11
C PRO A 58 -4.82 -4.60 -1.74
N LYS A 59 -4.09 -5.45 -1.02
CA LYS A 59 -3.94 -6.84 -1.42
C LYS A 59 -5.35 -7.42 -1.26
N LYS A 60 -6.21 -7.23 -2.28
CA LYS A 60 -7.26 -8.18 -2.59
C LYS A 60 -6.51 -9.49 -2.68
N GLN A 61 -6.58 -10.26 -1.60
CA GLN A 61 -6.31 -11.68 -1.56
C GLN A 61 -7.39 -12.33 -2.43
N SER A 62 -7.32 -12.03 -3.72
CA SER A 62 -8.05 -12.71 -4.76
C SER A 62 -7.30 -14.01 -4.97
N MET A 63 -8.01 -15.09 -4.70
CA MET A 63 -7.80 -16.37 -5.37
C MET A 63 -6.52 -17.11 -4.98
N GLN A 64 -6.48 -17.68 -3.77
CA GLN A 64 -6.00 -19.05 -3.54
C GLN A 64 -6.56 -19.56 -2.20
N ARG A 65 -7.73 -20.19 -2.25
CA ARG A 65 -8.05 -21.39 -1.46
C ARG A 65 -9.14 -22.13 -2.22
N SER A 66 -8.64 -22.86 -3.20
CA SER A 66 -9.34 -23.89 -3.95
C SER A 66 -10.13 -24.79 -2.99
N VAL A 67 -11.42 -24.91 -3.28
CA VAL A 67 -12.17 -26.17 -3.37
C VAL A 67 -11.60 -27.32 -2.52
N TRP A 68 -11.85 -27.26 -1.21
CA TRP A 68 -12.26 -28.45 -0.46
C TRP A 68 -13.79 -28.40 -0.33
N SER A 69 -14.47 -28.32 -1.48
CA SER A 69 -15.82 -28.88 -1.62
C SER A 69 -15.64 -30.32 -2.07
N LEU A 70 -15.43 -31.21 -1.10
CA LEU A 70 -15.62 -32.65 -1.23
C LEU A 70 -15.80 -33.20 0.18
N GLY A 71 -17.05 -33.51 0.53
CA GLY A 71 -17.38 -34.31 1.70
C GLY A 71 -18.24 -33.61 2.75
N ALA A 72 -19.53 -33.42 2.47
CA ALA A 72 -20.61 -33.65 3.46
C ALA A 72 -21.98 -33.18 2.91
N ALA A 73 -22.48 -33.83 1.86
CA ALA A 73 -23.92 -33.87 1.61
C ALA A 73 -24.28 -35.13 0.81
N ALA A 74 -25.37 -35.78 1.23
CA ALA A 74 -26.03 -36.93 0.61
C ALA A 74 -25.48 -38.34 0.91
N SER A 75 -25.89 -38.88 2.05
CA SER A 75 -26.40 -40.26 2.09
C SER A 75 -27.74 -40.28 2.84
N ALA A 76 -28.74 -39.66 2.22
CA ALA A 76 -30.13 -40.06 2.40
C ALA A 76 -30.47 -41.01 1.24
N ARG A 77 -30.24 -42.31 1.44
CA ARG A 77 -30.88 -43.36 0.64
C ARG A 77 -31.85 -44.07 1.55
N THR A 78 -33.07 -43.53 1.63
CA THR A 78 -34.27 -44.33 1.82
C THR A 78 -34.33 -45.34 0.68
N GLN A 79 -34.11 -46.62 1.00
CA GLN A 79 -34.64 -47.71 0.20
C GLN A 79 -35.23 -48.74 1.14
N SER A 80 -36.48 -48.47 1.51
CA SER A 80 -37.45 -49.47 1.94
C SER A 80 -37.76 -50.37 0.75
N LYS A 81 -37.67 -51.68 0.91
CA LYS A 81 -38.44 -52.64 0.11
C LYS A 81 -38.64 -53.96 0.87
N PRO A 82 -39.80 -54.60 0.69
CA PRO A 82 -40.32 -55.66 1.56
C PRO A 82 -39.94 -57.05 1.05
N VAL A 83 -39.90 -58.02 1.97
CA VAL A 83 -40.35 -59.42 1.81
C VAL A 83 -40.76 -59.96 3.17
#